data_AF-A0A6F8PWF7-F1
#
_entry.id   AF-A0A6F8PWF7-F1
#
_cell.length_a   1.000
_cell.length_b   1.000
_cell.length_c   1.000
_cell.angle_alpha   90.00
_cell.angle_beta   90.00
_cell.angle_gamma   90.00
#
_symmetry.space_group_name_H-M   'P 1'
#
loop_
_entity.id
_entity.type
_entity.pdbx_description
1 polymer ?
#
loop_
_entity_poly.entity_id
_entity_poly.type
_entity_poly.pdbx_seq_one_letter_code
_entity_poly.pdbx_strand_id
1 'polypeptide(L)'
;MKLVFWIPVLVLQVPFLVYAADEAAIAHGCQKPVKPASYQNFAEFAEFNKHFIDYKKCMNLFIEEHERAMERHHQAATNAVQEWNTFLNQNLN
;
A
#
# COMPACT_ATOMS: atom_id res chain seq x y z
N MET A 1 7.87 -15.27 43.02
CA MET A 1 7.13 -13.98 43.15
C MET A 1 7.82 -12.78 42.48
N LYS A 2 8.70 -12.96 41.48
CA LYS A 2 9.41 -11.85 40.78
C LYS A 2 8.83 -11.51 39.40
N LEU A 3 8.03 -12.41 38.82
CA LEU A 3 7.48 -12.27 37.46
C LEU A 3 6.27 -11.30 37.38
N VAL A 4 5.53 -11.15 38.48
CA VAL A 4 4.30 -10.32 38.53
C VAL A 4 4.59 -8.82 38.36
N PHE A 5 5.78 -8.37 38.78
CA PHE A 5 6.20 -6.97 38.66
C PHE A 5 6.59 -6.55 37.23
N TRP A 6 6.85 -7.50 36.33
CA TRP A 6 7.24 -7.20 34.94
C TRP A 6 6.06 -7.16 33.97
N ILE A 7 4.94 -7.81 34.32
CA ILE A 7 3.71 -7.82 33.52
C ILE A 7 3.13 -6.41 33.28
N PRO A 8 3.02 -5.50 34.27
CA PRO A 8 2.49 -4.17 34.01
C PRO A 8 3.44 -3.29 33.18
N VAL A 9 4.76 -3.55 33.22
CA VAL A 9 5.75 -2.84 32.41
C VAL A 9 5.66 -3.28 30.94
N LEU A 10 5.45 -4.58 30.69
CA LEU A 10 5.32 -5.11 29.33
C LEU A 10 4.02 -4.67 28.65
N VAL A 11 2.91 -4.61 29.40
CA VAL A 11 1.58 -4.22 28.88
C VAL A 11 1.52 -2.74 28.50
N LEU A 12 2.30 -1.87 29.16
CA LEU A 12 2.34 -0.44 28.85
C LEU A 12 3.15 -0.09 27.59
N GLN A 13 3.98 -1.01 27.07
CA GLN A 13 4.85 -0.77 25.90
C GLN A 13 4.27 -1.27 24.57
N VAL A 14 3.25 -2.15 24.61
CA VAL A 14 2.58 -2.68 23.42
C VAL A 14 1.89 -1.61 22.55
N PRO A 15 1.22 -0.55 23.08
CA PRO A 15 0.49 0.36 22.21
C PRO A 15 1.38 1.27 21.34
N PHE A 16 2.68 1.34 21.61
CA PHE A 16 3.61 2.18 20.83
C PHE A 16 4.05 1.53 19.50
N LEU A 17 3.98 0.19 19.39
CA LEU A 17 4.39 -0.53 18.18
C LEU A 17 3.26 -0.69 17.15
N VAL A 18 2.00 -0.60 17.57
CA VAL A 18 0.83 -0.81 16.71
C VAL A 18 0.50 0.45 15.89
N TYR A 19 0.84 1.64 16.39
CA TYR A 19 0.51 2.92 15.73
C TYR A 19 1.30 3.19 14.43
N ALA A 20 2.32 2.41 14.11
CA ALA A 20 3.20 2.65 12.96
C ALA A 20 2.85 1.85 11.70
N ALA A 21 1.84 0.96 11.75
CA ALA A 21 1.54 0.05 10.65
C ALA A 21 0.38 0.52 9.74
N ASP A 22 -0.58 1.29 10.26
CA ASP A 22 -1.89 1.44 9.60
C ASP A 22 -2.06 2.70 8.73
N GLU A 23 -1.15 3.69 8.81
CA GLU A 23 -1.34 4.99 8.11
C GLU A 23 -0.23 5.39 7.14
N ALA A 24 0.73 4.50 6.83
CA ALA A 24 1.60 4.71 5.68
C ALA A 24 0.85 4.35 4.39
N ALA A 25 -0.17 5.15 4.05
CA ALA A 25 -0.75 5.12 2.71
C ALA A 25 0.42 5.23 1.71
N ILE A 26 0.62 4.20 0.91
CA ILE A 26 1.76 4.11 0.01
C ILE A 26 1.65 5.28 -0.96
N ALA A 27 2.51 6.27 -0.81
CA ALA A 27 2.52 7.46 -1.65
C ALA A 27 3.31 7.17 -2.93
N HIS A 28 2.84 7.67 -4.07
CA HIS A 28 3.57 7.56 -5.32
C HIS A 28 4.71 8.60 -5.39
N GLY A 29 5.82 8.23 -6.04
CA GLY A 29 6.92 9.16 -6.33
C GLY A 29 6.71 10.06 -7.56
N CYS A 30 5.53 10.04 -8.18
CA CYS A 30 5.27 10.73 -9.44
C CYS A 30 5.33 12.26 -9.32
N GLN A 31 6.11 12.90 -10.18
CA GLN A 31 6.23 14.35 -10.22
C GLN A 31 5.02 14.98 -10.92
N LYS A 32 4.15 15.61 -10.14
CA LYS A 32 2.97 16.29 -10.66
C LYS A 32 3.39 17.57 -11.42
N PRO A 33 3.03 17.72 -12.71
CA PRO A 33 3.32 18.95 -13.45
C PRO A 33 2.46 20.10 -12.92
N VAL A 34 3.04 21.30 -12.87
CA VAL A 34 2.32 22.53 -12.53
C VAL A 34 1.77 23.13 -13.83
N LYS A 35 0.45 23.29 -13.89
CA LYS A 35 -0.20 23.93 -15.04
C LYS A 35 -0.01 25.45 -14.95
N PRO A 36 0.52 26.11 -16.00
CA PRO A 36 0.63 27.56 -16.01
C PRO A 36 -0.76 28.21 -16.18
N ALA A 37 -0.91 29.46 -15.73
CA ALA A 37 -2.16 30.21 -15.87
C ALA A 37 -2.52 30.46 -17.35
N SER A 38 -1.51 30.68 -18.19
CA SER A 38 -1.59 30.79 -19.65
C SER A 38 -0.26 30.39 -20.27
N TYR A 39 -0.28 29.79 -21.46
CA TYR A 39 0.94 29.50 -22.22
C TYR A 39 1.35 30.72 -23.03
N GLN A 40 2.63 31.09 -22.98
CA GLN A 40 3.18 32.23 -23.73
C GLN A 40 3.57 31.86 -25.16
N ASN A 41 3.84 30.58 -25.43
CA ASN A 41 4.20 30.07 -26.74
C ASN A 41 3.96 28.55 -26.84
N PHE A 42 4.15 28.01 -28.05
CA PHE A 42 3.99 26.57 -28.30
C PHE A 42 5.02 25.70 -27.57
N ALA A 43 6.25 26.19 -27.38
CA ALA A 43 7.29 25.42 -26.70
C ALA A 43 6.91 25.14 -25.23
N GLU A 44 6.39 26.14 -24.51
CA GLU A 44 5.90 26.00 -23.14
C GLU A 44 4.74 25.01 -23.05
N PHE A 45 3.80 25.05 -24.01
CA PHE A 45 2.72 24.07 -24.09
C PHE A 45 3.24 22.65 -24.34
N ALA A 46 4.19 22.49 -25.26
CA ALA A 46 4.78 21.20 -25.58
C ALA A 46 5.55 20.60 -24.39
N GLU A 47 6.28 21.44 -23.65
CA GLU A 47 6.99 21.03 -22.43
C GLU A 47 6.02 20.58 -21.34
N PHE A 48 4.98 21.38 -21.04
CA PHE A 48 3.94 20.98 -20.09
C PHE A 48 3.29 19.66 -20.50
N ASN A 49 2.93 19.52 -21.79
CA ASN A 49 2.28 18.31 -22.29
C ASN A 49 3.20 17.07 -22.15
N LYS A 50 4.50 17.23 -22.36
CA LYS A 50 5.48 16.16 -22.10
C LYS A 50 5.46 15.74 -20.64
N HIS A 51 5.57 16.68 -19.70
CA HIS A 51 5.52 16.37 -18.26
C HIS A 51 4.18 15.78 -17.84
N PHE A 52 3.08 16.20 -18.46
CA PHE A 52 1.76 15.63 -18.22
C PHE A 52 1.67 14.17 -18.66
N ILE A 53 2.20 13.83 -19.84
CA ILE A 53 2.26 12.45 -20.33
C ILE A 53 3.14 11.59 -19.41
N ASP A 54 4.31 12.11 -19.00
CA ASP A 54 5.23 11.41 -18.11
C ASP A 54 4.58 11.13 -16.73
N TYR A 55 3.90 12.13 -16.16
CA TYR A 55 3.15 11.97 -14.91
C TYR A 55 2.04 10.94 -15.04
N LYS A 56 1.23 11.00 -16.11
CA LYS A 56 0.18 10.01 -16.37
C LYS A 56 0.74 8.59 -16.45
N LYS A 57 1.86 8.40 -17.16
CA LYS A 57 2.52 7.11 -17.26
C LYS A 57 2.96 6.60 -15.89
N CYS A 58 3.60 7.46 -15.09
CA CYS A 58 4.04 7.10 -13.74
C CYS A 58 2.85 6.67 -12.86
N MET A 59 1.75 7.42 -12.89
CA MET A 59 0.55 7.11 -12.12
C MET A 59 -0.06 5.76 -12.52
N ASN A 60 -0.14 5.47 -13.82
CA ASN A 60 -0.66 4.20 -14.30
C ASN A 60 0.20 3.03 -13.84
N LEU A 61 1.53 3.15 -13.90
CA LEU A 61 2.45 2.10 -13.42
C LEU A 61 2.27 1.85 -11.92
N PHE A 62 2.11 2.92 -11.14
CA PHE A 62 1.84 2.82 -9.71
C PHE A 62 0.53 2.06 -9.44
N ILE A 63 -0.56 2.46 -10.11
CA ILE A 63 -1.87 1.81 -9.97
C ILE A 63 -1.80 0.32 -10.34
N GLU A 64 -1.21 0.01 -11.50
CA GLU A 64 -1.08 -1.38 -11.98
C GLU A 64 -0.30 -2.25 -11.01
N GLU A 65 0.80 -1.76 -10.42
CA GLU A 65 1.57 -2.55 -9.46
C GLU A 65 0.76 -2.82 -8.18
N HIS A 66 -0.01 -1.84 -7.73
CA HIS A 66 -0.88 -2.01 -6.56
C HIS A 66 -2.05 -2.95 -6.85
N GLU A 67 -2.66 -2.90 -8.03
CA GLU A 67 -3.67 -3.87 -8.45
C GLU A 67 -3.10 -5.30 -8.48
N ARG A 68 -1.89 -5.49 -9.03
CA ARG A 68 -1.22 -6.80 -8.99
C ARG A 68 -0.91 -7.24 -7.57
N ALA A 69 -0.50 -6.33 -6.68
CA ALA A 69 -0.26 -6.66 -5.28
C ALA A 69 -1.55 -7.09 -4.57
N MET A 70 -2.66 -6.37 -4.77
CA MET A 70 -3.98 -6.74 -4.23
C MET A 70 -4.41 -8.12 -4.72
N GLU A 71 -4.23 -8.42 -6.00
CA GLU A 71 -4.57 -9.74 -6.56
C GLU A 71 -3.75 -10.85 -5.89
N ARG A 72 -2.43 -10.65 -5.72
CA ARG A 72 -1.57 -11.63 -5.01
C ARG A 72 -2.04 -11.85 -3.57
N HIS A 73 -2.42 -10.79 -2.86
CA HIS A 73 -2.94 -10.90 -1.50
C HIS A 73 -4.28 -11.64 -1.44
N HIS A 74 -5.18 -11.33 -2.38
CA HIS A 74 -6.47 -12.00 -2.48
C HIS A 74 -6.31 -13.51 -2.77
N GLN A 75 -5.42 -13.86 -3.69
CA GLN A 75 -5.09 -15.26 -3.98
C GLN A 75 -4.50 -15.98 -2.76
N ALA A 76 -3.56 -15.34 -2.05
CA ALA A 76 -2.99 -15.90 -0.82
C ALA A 76 -4.07 -16.17 0.25
N ALA A 77 -4.99 -15.22 0.44
CA ALA A 77 -6.11 -15.39 1.37
C ALA A 77 -7.04 -16.53 0.95
N THR A 78 -7.37 -16.62 -0.34
CA THR A 78 -8.22 -17.69 -0.88
C THR A 78 -7.58 -19.06 -0.72
N ASN A 79 -6.27 -19.17 -1.00
CA ASN A 79 -5.51 -20.40 -0.82
C ASN A 79 -5.49 -20.84 0.65
N ALA A 80 -5.28 -19.91 1.60
CA ALA A 80 -5.32 -20.19 3.02
C ALA A 80 -6.70 -20.69 3.49
N VAL A 81 -7.79 -20.10 2.96
CA VAL A 81 -9.15 -20.59 3.22
C VAL A 81 -9.35 -22.00 2.67
N GLN A 82 -8.86 -22.29 1.47
CA GLN A 82 -8.97 -23.63 0.88
C GLN A 82 -8.18 -24.67 1.69
N GLU A 83 -6.97 -24.34 2.14
CA GLU A 83 -6.16 -25.19 3.01
C GLU A 83 -6.90 -25.50 4.31
N TRP A 84 -7.45 -24.47 4.96
CA TRP A 84 -8.25 -24.64 6.16
C TRP A 84 -9.45 -25.57 5.96
N ASN A 85 -10.21 -25.36 4.90
CA ASN A 85 -11.37 -26.20 4.59
C ASN A 85 -10.94 -27.65 4.31
N THR A 86 -9.80 -27.85 3.66
CA THR A 86 -9.25 -29.19 3.39
C THR A 86 -8.86 -29.88 4.70
N PHE A 87 -8.20 -29.16 5.60
CA PHE A 87 -7.85 -29.66 6.93
C PHE A 87 -9.10 -30.09 7.71
N LEU A 88 -10.14 -29.26 7.74
CA LEU A 88 -11.40 -29.60 8.42
C LEU A 88 -12.05 -30.85 7.82
N ASN A 89 -12.11 -30.95 6.49
CA ASN A 89 -12.68 -32.12 5.82
C ASN A 89 -11.91 -33.42 6.10
N GLN A 90 -10.61 -33.36 6.39
CA GLN A 90 -9.80 -34.55 6.71
C GLN A 90 -9.87 -34.96 8.18
N ASN A 91 -10.25 -34.04 9.08
CA ASN A 91 -10.13 -34.24 10.53
C ASN A 91 -11.45 -34.17 11.30
N LEU A 92 -12.50 -33.61 10.70
CA LEU A 92 -13.81 -33.43 11.34
C LEU A 92 -14.97 -34.10 10.59
N ASN A 93 -14.73 -34.65 9.40
CA ASN A 93 -15.66 -35.53 8.69
C ASN A 93 -15.24 -36.99 8.82
#